data_AF-A0A1I4KJE1-F1
#
_entry.id   AF-A0A1I4KJE1-F1
#
_cell.length_a   1.000
_cell.length_b   1.000
_cell.length_c   1.000
_cell.angle_alpha   90.00
_cell.angle_beta   90.00
_cell.angle_gamma   90.00
#
_symmetry.space_group_name_H-M   'P 1'
#
loop_
_entity.id
_entity.type
_entity.pdbx_description
1 polymer ?
#
loop_
_entity_poly.entity_id
_entity_poly.type
_entity_poly.pdbx_seq_one_letter_code
_entity_poly.pdbx_strand_id
1 'polypeptide(L)'
;MAGGDGAWTFAERVHVVIDDEETGCLFQDWEPDEVALLDAALGHHPTWGVQADISGRIDGTAEVRRLAALLLERGGVAFDDYSEHAWTLREIETEVEVEGLRFFDFRTYHERHRHRHPGL
;
A
#
# COMPACT_ATOMS: atom_id res chain seq x y z
N MET A 1 -13.71 24.73 16.08
CA MET A 1 -12.53 23.88 15.81
C MET A 1 -12.96 22.44 16.02
N ALA A 2 -13.09 21.68 14.93
CA ALA A 2 -13.35 20.25 14.96
C ALA A 2 -12.22 19.62 14.14
N GLY A 3 -11.07 19.42 14.80
CA GLY A 3 -10.01 18.58 14.29
C GLY A 3 -10.32 17.15 14.73
N GLY A 4 -10.84 16.35 13.80
CA GLY A 4 -10.56 14.92 13.82
C GLY A 4 -9.31 14.73 12.98
N ASP A 5 -8.36 13.95 13.45
CA ASP A 5 -6.98 13.86 12.95
C ASP A 5 -6.87 13.18 11.56
N GLY A 6 -7.87 13.32 10.68
CA GLY A 6 -7.91 12.73 9.35
C GLY A 6 -8.01 11.20 9.32
N ALA A 7 -7.90 10.53 10.46
CA ALA A 7 -7.86 9.08 10.56
C ALA A 7 -9.23 8.42 10.74
N TRP A 8 -9.45 7.29 10.10
CA TRP A 8 -10.63 6.43 10.31
C TRP A 8 -10.28 4.95 10.22
N THR A 9 -11.25 4.10 10.51
CA THR A 9 -11.11 2.65 10.35
C THR A 9 -12.02 2.15 9.25
N PHE A 10 -11.47 1.36 8.33
CA PHE A 10 -12.22 0.61 7.33
C PHE A 10 -12.40 -0.85 7.78
N ALA A 11 -13.64 -1.34 7.68
CA ALA A 11 -14.02 -2.70 8.08
C ALA A 11 -13.55 -3.11 9.50
N GLU A 12 -13.46 -2.14 10.43
CA GLU A 12 -13.00 -2.32 11.82
C GLU A 12 -11.56 -2.89 11.97
N ARG A 13 -10.79 -2.95 10.88
CA ARG A 13 -9.49 -3.66 10.85
C ARG A 13 -8.36 -2.86 10.23
N VAL A 14 -8.67 -2.03 9.23
CA VAL A 14 -7.68 -1.24 8.50
C VAL A 14 -7.76 0.18 9.02
N HIS A 15 -6.67 0.66 9.60
CA HIS A 15 -6.52 2.06 9.98
C HIS A 15 -6.12 2.86 8.74
N VAL A 16 -6.81 3.95 8.47
CA VAL A 16 -6.64 4.73 7.25
C VAL A 16 -6.39 6.19 7.61
N VAL A 17 -5.36 6.77 7.01
CA VAL A 17 -4.99 8.18 7.15
C VAL A 17 -4.82 8.78 5.77
N ILE A 18 -5.18 10.05 5.61
CA ILE A 18 -4.87 10.84 4.42
C ILE A 18 -3.66 11.69 4.77
N ASP A 19 -2.60 11.54 3.98
CA ASP A 19 -1.45 12.43 4.01
C ASP A 19 -1.54 13.39 2.85
N ASP A 20 -1.24 14.66 3.09
CA ASP A 20 -1.21 15.70 2.07
C ASP A 20 0.07 16.53 2.19
N GLU A 21 0.45 17.18 1.10
CA GLU A 21 1.68 17.98 1.05
C GLU A 21 1.69 19.12 2.10
N GLU A 22 0.52 19.64 2.50
CA GLU A 22 0.41 20.73 3.47
C GLU A 22 0.71 20.27 4.91
N THR A 23 0.47 18.99 5.24
CA THR A 23 0.86 18.43 6.55
C THR A 23 2.35 18.21 6.68
N GLY A 24 3.06 18.10 5.55
CA GLY A 24 4.48 17.76 5.48
C GLY A 24 4.79 16.31 5.85
N CYS A 25 3.77 15.47 6.05
CA CYS A 25 3.92 14.04 6.35
C CYS A 25 3.90 13.17 5.08
N LEU A 26 3.47 13.72 3.94
CA LEU A 26 3.44 13.01 2.67
C LEU A 26 4.86 12.53 2.31
N PHE A 27 5.02 11.22 2.12
CA PHE A 27 6.30 10.53 1.85
C PHE A 27 7.32 10.48 3.00
N GLN A 28 6.94 10.78 4.25
CA GLN A 28 7.91 10.83 5.36
C GLN A 28 8.72 9.52 5.53
N ASP A 29 8.08 8.38 5.28
CA ASP A 29 8.68 7.06 5.44
C ASP A 29 9.14 6.44 4.10
N TRP A 30 9.18 7.22 3.01
CA TRP A 30 9.59 6.75 1.69
C TRP A 30 11.02 7.17 1.36
N GLU A 31 11.77 6.25 0.77
CA GLU A 31 13.07 6.55 0.20
C GLU A 31 12.93 7.32 -1.13
N PRO A 32 13.90 8.16 -1.52
CA PRO A 32 13.82 8.96 -2.74
C PRO A 32 13.59 8.14 -4.02
N ASP A 33 14.15 6.93 -4.09
CA ASP A 33 13.99 6.05 -5.24
C ASP A 33 12.56 5.46 -5.32
N GLU A 34 11.90 5.21 -4.18
CA GLU A 34 10.49 4.76 -4.14
C GLU A 34 9.55 5.87 -4.62
N VAL A 35 9.82 7.12 -4.23
CA VAL A 35 9.07 8.29 -4.73
C VAL A 35 9.27 8.46 -6.23
N ALA A 36 10.49 8.24 -6.76
CA ALA A 36 10.73 8.29 -8.19
C ALA A 36 9.98 7.20 -8.97
N LEU A 37 9.82 6.00 -8.40
CA LEU A 37 8.98 4.93 -8.98
C LEU A 37 7.50 5.33 -9.01
N LEU A 38 7.00 5.92 -7.92
CA LEU A 38 5.64 6.46 -7.84
C LEU A 38 5.39 7.54 -8.90
N ASP A 39 6.29 8.52 -9.01
CA ASP A 39 6.22 9.60 -10.00
C ASP A 39 6.20 9.05 -11.43
N ALA A 40 7.05 8.05 -11.71
CA ALA A 40 7.10 7.40 -13.01
C ALA A 40 5.80 6.61 -13.31
N ALA A 41 5.21 5.94 -12.32
CA ALA A 41 3.97 5.18 -12.47
C ALA A 41 2.76 6.10 -12.70
N LEU A 42 2.70 7.25 -12.01
CA LEU A 42 1.61 8.22 -12.15
C LEU A 42 1.81 9.19 -13.33
N GLY A 43 3.05 9.40 -13.77
CA GLY A 43 3.43 10.42 -14.75
C GLY A 43 3.43 11.85 -14.18
N HIS A 44 3.29 12.00 -12.87
CA HIS A 44 3.36 13.27 -12.14
C HIS A 44 3.68 13.02 -10.66
N HIS A 45 4.10 14.08 -9.96
CA HIS A 45 4.27 14.04 -8.51
C HIS A 45 2.91 14.22 -7.82
N PRO A 46 2.43 13.30 -6.97
CA PRO A 46 1.16 13.44 -6.29
C PRO A 46 1.28 14.37 -5.06
N THR A 47 0.22 15.13 -4.78
CA THR A 47 0.17 16.09 -3.65
C THR A 47 -0.56 15.55 -2.41
N TRP A 48 -1.03 14.31 -2.48
CA TRP A 48 -1.69 13.60 -1.38
C TRP A 48 -1.64 12.09 -1.60
N GLY A 49 -1.84 11.33 -0.53
CA GLY A 49 -1.87 9.87 -0.52
C GLY A 49 -2.78 9.33 0.58
N VAL A 50 -3.02 8.01 0.54
CA VAL A 50 -3.74 7.31 1.60
C VAL A 50 -2.83 6.24 2.16
N GLN A 51 -2.54 6.33 3.45
CA GLN A 51 -1.87 5.27 4.19
C GLN A 51 -2.93 4.34 4.78
N ALA A 52 -2.74 3.03 4.60
CA ALA A 52 -3.65 2.01 5.08
C ALA A 52 -2.88 0.93 5.87
N ASP A 53 -2.99 0.97 7.20
CA ASP A 53 -2.30 0.07 8.10
C ASP A 53 -3.22 -1.05 8.59
N ILE A 54 -2.67 -2.26 8.64
CA ILE A 54 -3.34 -3.41 9.27
C ILE A 54 -2.38 -4.15 10.19
N SER A 55 -2.91 -4.61 11.32
CA SER A 55 -2.14 -5.44 12.25
C SER A 55 -1.71 -6.74 11.60
N GLY A 56 -0.40 -7.01 11.56
CA GLY A 56 0.16 -8.29 11.07
C GLY A 56 -0.23 -9.53 11.89
N ARG A 57 -1.05 -9.38 12.95
CA ARG A 57 -1.61 -10.50 13.74
C ARG A 57 -2.90 -11.05 13.16
N ILE A 58 -3.50 -10.37 12.19
CA ILE A 58 -4.74 -10.78 11.53
C ILE A 58 -4.50 -10.92 10.03
N ASP A 59 -5.26 -11.80 9.38
CA ASP A 59 -5.38 -11.80 7.93
C ASP A 59 -6.47 -10.79 7.55
N GLY A 60 -6.08 -9.66 6.97
CA GLY A 60 -7.04 -8.73 6.35
C GLY A 60 -6.76 -8.46 4.89
N THR A 61 -6.25 -9.48 4.20
CA THR A 61 -6.02 -9.43 2.74
C THR A 61 -7.28 -8.98 2.00
N ALA A 62 -8.45 -9.49 2.39
CA ALA A 62 -9.71 -9.16 1.73
C ALA A 62 -10.10 -7.69 1.95
N GLU A 63 -9.92 -7.17 3.17
CA GLU A 63 -10.23 -5.80 3.53
C GLU A 63 -9.30 -4.79 2.84
N VAL A 64 -7.99 -5.05 2.82
CA VAL A 64 -7.00 -4.20 2.14
C VAL A 64 -7.28 -4.16 0.64
N ARG A 65 -7.51 -5.32 0.01
CA ARG A 65 -7.81 -5.37 -1.43
C ARG A 65 -9.11 -4.68 -1.78
N ARG A 66 -10.14 -4.81 -0.92
CA ARG A 66 -11.41 -4.08 -1.11
C ARG A 66 -11.22 -2.57 -0.97
N LEU A 67 -10.45 -2.11 0.01
CA LEU A 67 -10.16 -0.69 0.19
C LEU A 67 -9.38 -0.14 -1.01
N ALA A 68 -8.31 -0.82 -1.42
CA ALA A 68 -7.51 -0.43 -2.58
C ALA A 68 -8.36 -0.37 -3.85
N ALA A 69 -9.24 -1.35 -4.08
CA ALA A 69 -10.14 -1.32 -5.22
C ALA A 69 -11.03 -0.06 -5.23
N LEU A 70 -11.67 0.24 -4.09
CA LEU A 70 -12.53 1.43 -3.95
C LEU A 70 -11.77 2.75 -4.13
N LEU A 71 -10.55 2.87 -3.62
CA LEU A 71 -9.75 4.08 -3.74
C LEU A 71 -9.26 4.29 -5.19
N LEU A 72 -8.81 3.21 -5.83
CA LEU A 72 -8.21 3.26 -7.17
C LEU A 72 -9.25 3.30 -8.30
N GLU A 73 -10.55 3.16 -8.02
CA GLU A 73 -11.64 3.40 -8.99
C GLU A 73 -11.55 4.80 -9.65
N ARG A 74 -10.92 5.76 -8.96
CA ARG A 74 -10.71 7.14 -9.46
C ARG A 74 -9.33 7.37 -10.08
N GLY A 75 -8.53 6.32 -10.22
CA GLY A 75 -7.14 6.39 -10.67
C GLY A 75 -6.14 6.36 -9.52
N GLY A 76 -4.86 6.33 -9.87
CA GLY A 76 -3.74 6.15 -8.94
C GLY A 76 -3.13 4.75 -9.01
N VAL A 77 -2.23 4.49 -8.07
CA VAL A 77 -1.57 3.19 -7.85
C VAL A 77 -1.50 2.91 -6.35
N ALA A 78 -1.36 1.64 -5.96
CA ALA A 78 -1.08 1.24 -4.59
C ALA A 78 0.33 0.65 -4.48
N PHE A 79 0.97 0.87 -3.34
CA PHE A 79 2.20 0.19 -2.95
C PHE A 79 1.91 -0.65 -1.70
N ASP A 80 2.70 -1.71 -1.50
CA ASP A 80 2.65 -2.55 -0.31
C ASP A 80 4.06 -2.81 0.22
N ASP A 81 4.17 -3.28 1.46
CA ASP A 81 5.46 -3.55 2.12
C ASP A 81 6.21 -4.77 1.56
N TYR A 82 5.68 -5.44 0.53
CA TYR A 82 6.17 -6.73 0.06
C TYR A 82 6.83 -6.65 -1.32
N SER A 83 6.64 -5.55 -2.04
CA SER A 83 7.17 -5.33 -3.39
C SER A 83 7.39 -3.84 -3.67
N GLU A 84 8.35 -3.52 -4.54
CA GLU A 84 8.55 -2.15 -5.08
C GLU A 84 7.57 -1.84 -6.23
N HIS A 85 6.59 -2.71 -6.50
CA HIS A 85 5.70 -2.60 -7.65
C HIS A 85 4.55 -1.63 -7.40
N ALA A 86 4.33 -0.72 -8.33
CA ALA A 86 3.18 0.17 -8.34
C ALA A 86 1.94 -0.57 -8.86
N TRP A 87 1.11 -1.09 -7.96
CA TRP A 87 -0.06 -1.90 -8.29
C TRP A 87 -1.21 -1.06 -8.84
N THR A 88 -1.65 -1.38 -10.05
CA THR A 88 -2.85 -0.78 -10.64
C THR A 88 -4.11 -1.51 -10.19
N LEU A 89 -5.26 -0.83 -10.23
CA LEU A 89 -6.57 -1.44 -9.95
C LEU A 89 -6.78 -2.76 -10.72
N ARG A 90 -6.46 -2.74 -12.02
CA ARG A 90 -6.61 -3.92 -12.89
C ARG A 90 -5.76 -5.09 -12.42
N GLU A 91 -4.52 -4.86 -12.01
CA GLU A 91 -3.64 -5.92 -11.51
C GLU A 91 -4.16 -6.50 -10.19
N ILE A 92 -4.64 -5.64 -9.28
CA ILE A 92 -5.23 -6.05 -8.00
C ILE A 92 -6.49 -6.90 -8.22
N GLU A 93 -7.38 -6.49 -9.12
CA GLU A 93 -8.63 -7.19 -9.42
C GLU A 93 -8.41 -8.51 -10.17
N THR A 94 -7.43 -8.55 -11.07
CA THR A 94 -7.10 -9.76 -11.84
C THR A 94 -6.11 -10.69 -11.14
N GLU A 95 -5.66 -10.32 -9.95
CA GLU A 95 -4.70 -11.08 -9.14
C GLU A 95 -3.39 -11.38 -9.89
N VAL A 96 -2.93 -10.44 -10.72
CA VAL A 96 -1.70 -10.60 -11.50
C VAL A 96 -0.51 -10.80 -10.57
N GLU A 97 0.36 -11.73 -10.95
CA GLU A 97 1.65 -11.93 -10.30
C GLU A 97 2.73 -11.10 -10.99
N VAL A 98 3.38 -10.22 -10.23
CA VAL A 98 4.57 -9.46 -10.64
C VAL A 98 5.73 -9.92 -9.78
N GLU A 99 6.82 -10.37 -10.41
CA GLU A 99 7.97 -10.98 -9.73
C GLU A 99 7.56 -12.13 -8.78
N GLY A 100 6.45 -12.79 -9.11
CA GLY A 100 5.85 -13.88 -8.35
C GLY A 100 5.18 -13.45 -7.04
N LEU A 101 4.96 -12.17 -6.80
CA LEU A 101 4.08 -11.70 -5.73
C LEU A 101 2.80 -11.15 -6.34
N ARG A 102 1.72 -11.19 -5.58
CA ARG A 102 0.49 -10.43 -5.87
C ARG A 102 0.43 -9.27 -4.88
N PHE A 103 -0.41 -8.29 -5.18
CA PHE A 103 -0.69 -7.22 -4.24
C PHE A 103 -1.09 -7.77 -2.86
N PHE A 104 -0.37 -7.33 -1.83
CA PHE A 104 -0.53 -7.70 -0.43
C PHE A 104 -0.29 -9.20 -0.12
N ASP A 105 0.60 -9.88 -0.86
CA ASP A 105 0.94 -11.31 -0.67
C ASP A 105 2.06 -11.54 0.37
N PHE A 106 1.79 -11.13 1.61
CA PHE A 106 2.71 -11.27 2.74
C PHE A 106 3.15 -12.71 3.02
N ARG A 107 2.28 -13.68 2.72
CA ARG A 107 2.56 -15.10 2.95
C ARG A 107 3.67 -15.59 2.03
N THR A 108 3.50 -15.37 0.73
CA THR A 108 4.49 -15.77 -0.28
C THR A 108 5.80 -15.02 -0.07
N TYR A 109 5.74 -13.72 0.28
CA TYR A 109 6.92 -12.94 0.64
C TYR A 109 7.68 -13.58 1.81
N HIS A 110 7.01 -13.86 2.93
CA HIS A 110 7.66 -14.44 4.11
C HIS A 110 8.17 -15.86 3.87
N GLU A 111 7.47 -16.70 3.10
CA GLU A 111 7.95 -18.02 2.72
C GLU A 111 9.28 -17.92 1.97
N ARG A 112 9.37 -17.05 0.95
CA ARG A 112 10.60 -16.81 0.19
C ARG A 112 11.76 -16.33 1.06
N HIS A 113 11.49 -15.43 1.99
CA HIS A 113 12.53 -14.85 2.85
C HIS A 113 12.94 -15.77 4.01
N ARG A 114 12.04 -16.63 4.50
CA ARG A 114 12.39 -17.72 5.43
C ARG A 114 13.34 -18.73 4.78
N HIS A 115 13.16 -19.03 3.49
CA HIS A 115 14.04 -19.95 2.76
C HIS A 115 15.39 -19.34 2.36
N ARG A 116 15.54 -18.01 2.40
CA ARG A 116 16.84 -17.33 2.21
C ARG A 116 17.75 -17.36 3.45
N HIS A 117 17.21 -17.71 4.62
CA HIS A 117 17.99 -17.92 5.86
C HIS A 117 17.74 -19.31 6.47
N PRO A 118 18.25 -20.41 5.87
CA PRO A 118 18.29 -21.68 6.56
C PRO A 118 19.49 -21.68 7.52
N GLY A 119 19.25 -21.30 8.79
CA GLY A 119 20.18 -21.57 9.89
C GLY A 119 20.68 -20.32 10.63
N LEU A 120 20.08 -20.10 11.81
CA LEU A 120 20.82 -19.87 13.04
C LEU A 120 20.44 -21.00 14.01
#